data_AF-A0A819IDB2-F1
#
_entry.id   AF-A0A819IDB2-F1
#
_cell.length_a   1.000
_cell.length_b   1.000
_cell.length_c   1.000
_cell.angle_alpha   90.00
_cell.angle_beta   90.00
_cell.angle_gamma   90.00
#
_symmetry.space_group_name_H-M   'P 1'
#
loop_
_entity.id
_entity.type
_entity.pdbx_description
1 polymer ?
#
loop_
_entity_poly.entity_id
_entity_poly.type
_entity_poly.pdbx_seq_one_letter_code
_entity_poly.pdbx_strand_id
1 'polypeptide(L)'
;TALDFGILIMFYGIYYGVLGRDLAESCTDRMASKIGYYSETGLPKRALESNTCAVCANPILVQNNEEALIEQTFKLQCGHTLFPNPWEKPHVLYGNLLHWVRYLVAWQPLILIVVQGINYLLGLE
;
A
#
# COMPACT_ATOMS: atom_id res chain seq x y z
N THR A 1 34.95 -4.06 17.99
CA THR A 1 34.65 -4.83 16.76
C THR A 1 33.40 -5.68 16.90
N ALA A 2 33.32 -6.68 17.79
CA ALA A 2 32.11 -7.51 17.94
C ALA A 2 30.91 -6.77 18.55
N LEU A 3 31.14 -5.91 19.54
CA LEU A 3 30.09 -5.11 20.19
C LEU A 3 29.55 -4.02 19.25
N ASP A 4 30.42 -3.35 18.50
CA ASP A 4 30.03 -2.36 17.49
C ASP A 4 29.17 -3.00 16.39
N PHE A 5 29.52 -4.21 15.96
CA PHE A 5 28.76 -4.97 14.97
C PHE A 5 27.39 -5.39 15.50
N GLY A 6 27.32 -5.81 16.77
CA GLY A 6 26.04 -6.14 17.43
C GLY A 6 25.11 -4.93 17.57
N ILE A 7 25.66 -3.77 17.91
CA ILE A 7 24.90 -2.51 18.00
C ILE A 7 24.38 -2.09 16.61
N LEU A 8 25.20 -2.20 15.57
CA LEU A 8 24.81 -1.91 14.19
C LEU A 8 23.65 -2.80 13.73
N ILE A 9 23.72 -4.11 13.98
CA ILE A 9 22.64 -5.05 13.63
C ILE A 9 21.35 -4.71 14.38
N MET A 10 21.45 -4.38 15.67
CA MET A 10 20.30 -4.01 16.49
C MET A 10 19.62 -2.74 15.95
N PHE A 11 20.37 -1.66 15.72
CA PHE A 11 19.81 -0.42 15.19
C PHE A 11 19.29 -0.56 13.76
N TYR A 12 19.97 -1.34 12.92
CA TYR A 12 19.51 -1.65 11.56
C TYR A 12 18.18 -2.42 11.61
N GLY A 13 18.08 -3.45 12.45
CA GLY A 13 16.84 -4.21 12.63
C GLY A 13 15.68 -3.35 13.13
N ILE A 14 15.92 -2.48 14.12
CA ILE A 14 14.90 -1.55 14.64
C ILE A 14 14.49 -0.55 13.56
N TYR A 15 15.43 0.05 12.83
CA TYR A 15 15.14 1.05 11.80
C TYR A 15 14.23 0.48 10.70
N TYR A 16 14.59 -0.67 10.12
CA TYR A 16 13.78 -1.28 9.06
C TYR A 16 12.49 -1.92 9.58
N GLY A 17 12.46 -2.38 10.83
CA GLY A 17 11.24 -2.85 11.48
C GLY A 17 10.22 -1.73 11.66
N VAL A 18 10.65 -0.56 12.15
CA VAL A 18 9.79 0.64 12.28
C VAL A 18 9.35 1.13 10.90
N LEU A 19 10.26 1.22 9.93
CA LEU A 19 9.94 1.62 8.56
C LEU A 19 8.86 0.73 7.94
N GLY A 20 8.95 -0.59 8.10
CA GLY A 20 7.96 -1.52 7.58
C GLY A 20 6.57 -1.31 8.18
N ARG A 21 6.49 -1.03 9.49
CA ARG A 21 5.23 -0.73 10.18
C ARG A 21 4.64 0.60 9.72
N ASP A 22 5.43 1.66 9.64
CA ASP A 22 4.95 3.00 9.27
C ASP A 22 4.47 3.03 7.80
N LEU A 23 5.09 2.25 6.92
CA LEU A 23 4.61 2.09 5.54
C LEU A 23 3.27 1.35 5.47
N ALA A 24 3.06 0.33 6.31
CA ALA A 24 1.78 -0.37 6.39
C ALA A 24 0.66 0.55 6.91
N GLU A 25 0.97 1.37 7.92
CA GLU A 25 0.05 2.40 8.44
C GLU A 25 -0.32 3.40 7.34
N SER A 26 0.66 3.95 6.63
CA SER A 26 0.42 4.89 5.52
C SER A 26 -0.39 4.29 4.37
N CYS A 27 -0.18 3.01 4.03
CA CYS A 27 -0.99 2.32 3.03
C CYS A 27 -2.45 2.20 3.47
N THR A 28 -2.68 1.92 4.75
CA THR A 28 -4.01 1.81 5.35
C THR A 28 -4.75 3.15 5.31
N ASP A 29 -4.07 4.26 5.62
CA ASP A 29 -4.68 5.59 5.59
C ASP A 29 -5.03 6.06 4.16
N ARG A 30 -4.15 5.80 3.20
CA ARG A 30 -4.43 6.08 1.78
C ARG A 30 -5.59 5.24 1.25
N MET A 31 -5.72 4.02 1.76
CA MET A 31 -6.81 3.12 1.44
C MET A 31 -8.14 3.61 2.06
N ALA A 32 -8.12 4.05 3.32
CA ALA A 32 -9.30 4.57 4.02
C ALA A 32 -9.79 5.92 3.45
N SER A 33 -8.87 6.83 3.13
CA SER A 33 -9.19 8.14 2.54
C SER A 33 -9.81 8.04 1.15
N LYS A 34 -9.38 7.08 0.32
CA LYS A 34 -9.91 6.92 -1.04
C LYS A 34 -11.37 6.49 -1.08
N ILE A 35 -11.89 5.94 0.01
CA ILE A 35 -13.28 5.52 0.15
C ILE A 35 -14.15 6.61 0.77
N GLY A 36 -13.53 7.63 1.36
CA GLY A 36 -14.22 8.77 1.94
C GLY A 36 -14.77 8.53 3.34
N TYR A 37 -14.25 7.51 4.06
CA TYR A 37 -14.50 7.35 5.50
C TYR A 37 -13.69 8.31 6.37
N TYR A 38 -12.64 8.91 5.81
CA TYR A 38 -11.74 9.81 6.53
C TYR A 38 -11.96 11.27 6.13
N SER A 39 -12.24 12.10 7.13
CA SER A 39 -12.35 13.56 7.05
C SER A 39 -11.63 14.10 8.27
N GLU A 40 -10.68 15.01 8.09
CA GLU A 40 -9.86 15.54 9.20
C GLU A 40 -10.68 16.37 10.21
N THR A 41 -11.92 16.72 9.89
CA THR A 41 -12.73 17.69 10.66
C THR A 41 -14.13 17.19 11.08
N GLY A 42 -14.45 15.89 10.99
CA GLY A 42 -15.71 15.36 11.55
C GLY A 42 -16.25 14.06 10.94
N LEU A 43 -17.48 13.67 11.33
CA LEU A 43 -18.19 12.48 10.84
C LEU A 43 -18.34 12.55 9.30
N PRO A 44 -17.99 11.49 8.54
CA PRO A 44 -18.06 11.50 7.08
C PRO A 44 -19.52 11.60 6.61
N LYS A 45 -19.90 12.75 6.05
CA LYS A 45 -21.23 13.01 5.48
C LYS A 45 -21.17 12.89 3.96
N ARG A 46 -21.05 11.67 3.43
CA ARG A 46 -21.35 11.43 2.01
C ARG A 46 -22.81 11.01 1.88
N ALA A 47 -23.65 11.92 1.40
CA ALA A 47 -24.94 11.56 0.82
C ALA A 47 -24.66 10.98 -0.57
N LEU A 48 -24.82 9.66 -0.70
CA LEU A 48 -24.50 8.94 -1.92
C LEU A 48 -25.75 8.86 -2.80
N GLU A 49 -25.64 9.27 -4.07
CA GLU A 49 -26.71 9.01 -5.05
C GLU A 49 -26.77 7.53 -5.41
N SER A 50 -27.98 7.02 -5.64
CA SER A 50 -28.29 5.61 -5.87
C SER A 50 -27.64 4.98 -7.12
N ASN A 51 -27.11 5.79 -8.04
CA ASN A 51 -26.41 5.33 -9.26
C ASN A 51 -24.89 5.39 -9.18
N THR A 52 -24.33 5.67 -7.99
CA THR A 52 -22.91 5.87 -7.78
C THR A 52 -22.38 4.87 -6.75
N CYS A 53 -21.25 4.24 -7.06
CA CYS A 53 -20.59 3.27 -6.18
C CYS A 53 -20.18 3.90 -4.83
N ALA A 54 -20.59 3.28 -3.71
CA ALA A 54 -20.30 3.79 -2.36
C ALA A 54 -18.81 3.84 -2.01
N VAL A 55 -18.02 2.98 -2.65
CA VAL A 55 -16.59 2.81 -2.37
C VAL A 55 -15.72 3.62 -3.33
N CYS A 56 -16.10 3.61 -4.60
CA CYS A 56 -15.29 4.10 -5.72
C CYS A 56 -15.82 5.41 -6.33
N ALA A 57 -16.98 5.89 -5.88
CA ALA A 57 -17.64 7.12 -6.31
C ALA A 57 -17.82 7.27 -7.84
N ASN A 58 -17.66 6.18 -8.60
CA ASN A 58 -17.88 6.15 -10.03
C ASN A 58 -19.35 5.82 -10.35
N PRO A 59 -19.91 6.39 -11.42
CA PRO A 59 -21.24 6.01 -11.89
C PRO A 59 -21.20 4.55 -12.32
N ILE A 60 -22.20 3.79 -11.88
CA ILE A 60 -22.32 2.37 -12.21
C ILE A 60 -22.97 2.31 -13.60
N LEU A 61 -22.13 2.35 -14.63
CA LEU A 61 -22.57 2.12 -16.00
C LEU A 61 -22.84 0.63 -16.16
N VAL A 62 -24.11 0.22 -16.02
CA VAL A 62 -24.59 -1.09 -16.49
C VAL A 62 -24.61 -1.04 -18.02
N GLN A 63 -23.44 -1.07 -18.66
CA GLN A 63 -23.38 -1.32 -20.09
C GLN A 63 -23.52 -2.82 -20.30
N ASN A 64 -24.71 -3.21 -20.76
CA ASN A 64 -24.95 -4.45 -21.51
C ASN A 64 -24.05 -4.44 -22.75
N ASN A 65 -22.77 -4.83 -22.61
CA ASN A 65 -21.91 -5.11 -23.75
C ASN A 65 -21.12 -6.38 -23.46
N GLU A 66 -21.15 -7.29 -24.44
CA GLU A 66 -20.77 -8.70 -24.39
C GLU A 66 -19.27 -8.96 -24.11
N GLU A 67 -18.47 -7.90 -23.93
CA GLU A 67 -17.04 -7.95 -23.65
C GLU A 67 -16.66 -7.34 -22.27
N ALA A 68 -17.62 -6.81 -21.52
CA ALA A 68 -17.39 -6.27 -20.19
C ALA A 68 -17.72 -7.32 -19.11
N LEU A 69 -16.70 -7.73 -18.35
CA LEU A 69 -16.84 -8.57 -17.16
C LEU A 69 -17.92 -7.97 -16.22
N ILE A 70 -19.10 -8.59 -16.18
CA ILE A 70 -20.18 -8.23 -15.27
C ILE A 70 -19.73 -8.64 -13.86
N GLU A 71 -19.03 -7.75 -13.17
CA GLU A 71 -18.76 -7.95 -11.74
C GLU A 71 -20.11 -7.96 -11.01
N GLN A 72 -20.40 -9.04 -10.27
CA GLN A 72 -21.68 -9.25 -9.58
C GLN A 72 -21.89 -8.18 -8.50
N THR A 73 -22.53 -7.05 -8.83
CA THR A 73 -22.85 -6.02 -7.85
C THR A 73 -24.00 -6.45 -6.94
N PHE A 74 -23.76 -6.44 -5.63
CA PHE A 74 -24.79 -6.72 -4.62
C PHE A 74 -25.53 -5.44 -4.26
N LYS A 75 -26.87 -5.46 -4.35
CA LYS A 75 -27.72 -4.34 -3.92
C LYS A 75 -28.19 -4.57 -2.48
N LEU A 76 -27.91 -3.63 -1.59
CA LEU A 76 -28.40 -3.66 -0.22
C LEU A 76 -29.86 -3.16 -0.15
N GLN A 77 -30.54 -3.50 0.94
CA GLN A 77 -31.92 -3.04 1.22
C GLN A 77 -32.05 -1.50 1.29
N CYS A 78 -30.95 -0.78 1.52
CA CYS A 78 -30.90 0.69 1.48
C CYS A 78 -30.79 1.27 0.04
N GLY A 79 -30.87 0.43 -1.00
CA GLY A 79 -30.88 0.84 -2.41
C GLY A 79 -29.51 1.00 -3.05
N HIS A 80 -28.43 0.96 -2.28
CA HIS A 80 -27.05 1.11 -2.77
C HIS A 80 -26.46 -0.22 -3.27
N THR A 81 -25.70 -0.13 -4.35
CA THR A 81 -24.97 -1.25 -4.96
C THR A 81 -23.49 -1.24 -4.56
N LEU A 82 -22.98 -2.38 -4.11
CA LEU A 82 -21.56 -2.59 -3.80
C LEU A 82 -20.95 -3.64 -4.73
N PHE A 83 -19.68 -3.44 -5.06
CA PHE A 83 -18.87 -4.48 -5.69
C PHE A 83 -18.52 -5.56 -4.67
N PRO A 84 -18.44 -6.83 -5.07
CA PRO A 84 -18.15 -7.94 -4.16
C PRO A 84 -16.72 -7.83 -3.60
N ASN A 85 -15.78 -7.29 -4.40
CA ASN A 85 -14.37 -7.14 -4.04
C ASN A 85 -13.85 -5.71 -4.30
N PRO A 86 -14.30 -4.69 -3.54
CA PRO A 86 -13.92 -3.29 -3.78
C PRO A 86 -12.40 -3.03 -3.62
N TRP A 87 -11.75 -3.91 -2.87
CA TRP A 87 -10.37 -3.78 -2.45
C TRP A 87 -9.41 -4.60 -3.29
N GLU A 88 -9.89 -5.29 -4.34
CA GLU A 88 -9.09 -6.21 -5.17
C GLU A 88 -7.84 -5.51 -5.75
N LYS A 89 -8.02 -4.35 -6.37
CA LYS A 89 -6.93 -3.63 -7.04
C LYS A 89 -6.03 -2.85 -6.07
N PRO A 90 -6.58 -2.14 -5.05
CA PRO A 90 -5.77 -1.49 -4.03
C PRO A 90 -4.86 -2.46 -3.29
N HIS A 91 -5.35 -3.61 -2.84
CA HIS A 91 -4.54 -4.53 -2.04
C HIS A 91 -3.36 -5.10 -2.84
N VAL A 92 -3.53 -5.38 -4.13
CA VAL A 92 -2.45 -5.85 -5.01
C VAL A 92 -1.41 -4.75 -5.22
N LEU A 93 -1.83 -3.50 -5.42
CA LEU A 93 -0.90 -2.38 -5.59
C LEU A 93 -0.04 -2.15 -4.34
N TYR A 94 -0.68 -2.11 -3.15
CA TYR A 94 0.04 -1.93 -1.90
C TYR A 94 0.93 -3.13 -1.55
N GLY A 95 0.48 -4.35 -1.86
CA GLY A 95 1.30 -5.57 -1.75
C GLY A 95 2.56 -5.48 -2.63
N ASN A 96 2.42 -5.06 -3.89
CA ASN A 96 3.55 -4.87 -4.79
C ASN A 96 4.50 -3.75 -4.33
N LEU A 97 3.96 -2.65 -3.77
CA LEU A 97 4.77 -1.57 -3.22
C LEU A 97 5.57 -2.03 -2.00
N LEU A 98 4.95 -2.78 -1.09
CA LEU A 98 5.63 -3.36 0.08
C LEU A 98 6.73 -4.34 -0.34
N HIS A 99 6.49 -5.14 -1.38
CA HIS A 99 7.53 -6.00 -1.96
C HIS A 99 8.69 -5.21 -2.56
N TRP A 100 8.41 -4.09 -3.23
CA TRP A 100 9.45 -3.22 -3.78
C TRP A 100 10.29 -2.57 -2.67
N VAL A 101 9.64 -2.09 -1.61
CA VAL A 101 10.36 -1.59 -0.43
C VAL A 101 11.22 -2.69 0.18
N ARG A 102 10.67 -3.88 0.43
CA ARG A 102 11.44 -5.01 0.97
C ARG A 102 12.64 -5.36 0.08
N TYR A 103 12.47 -5.29 -1.24
CA TYR A 103 13.55 -5.50 -2.20
C TYR A 103 14.63 -4.42 -2.07
N LEU A 104 14.28 -3.13 -2.06
CA LEU A 104 15.26 -2.06 -1.85
C LEU A 104 16.02 -2.19 -0.52
N VAL A 105 15.32 -2.56 0.55
CA VAL A 105 15.92 -2.79 1.88
C VAL A 105 16.88 -3.99 1.85
N ALA A 106 16.53 -5.08 1.15
CA ALA A 106 17.41 -6.24 0.98
C ALA A 106 18.63 -5.93 0.08
N TRP A 107 18.53 -4.92 -0.78
CA TRP A 107 19.65 -4.48 -1.63
C TRP A 107 20.65 -3.56 -0.93
N GLN A 108 20.25 -2.88 0.15
CA GLN A 108 21.16 -2.05 0.98
C GLN A 108 22.47 -2.76 1.40
N PRO A 109 22.47 -4.00 1.95
CA PRO A 109 23.71 -4.70 2.29
C PRO A 109 24.58 -5.03 1.07
N LEU A 110 23.96 -5.33 -0.08
CA LEU A 110 24.68 -5.60 -1.32
C LEU A 110 25.37 -4.34 -1.85
N ILE A 111 24.70 -3.18 -1.76
CA ILE A 111 25.28 -1.88 -2.12
C ILE A 111 26.44 -1.53 -1.19
N LEU A 112 26.30 -1.73 0.13
CA LEU A 112 27.38 -1.48 1.09
C LEU A 112 28.59 -2.37 0.83
N ILE A 113 28.38 -3.68 0.59
CA ILE A 113 29.45 -4.63 0.27
C ILE A 113 30.16 -4.23 -1.04
N VAL A 114 29.40 -3.85 -2.07
CA VAL A 114 29.98 -3.44 -3.35
C VAL A 114 30.77 -2.14 -3.21
N VAL A 115 30.24 -1.14 -2.50
CA VAL A 115 30.94 0.14 -2.27
C VAL A 115 32.21 -0.07 -1.45
N GLN A 116 32.16 -0.86 -0.37
CA GLN A 116 33.37 -1.20 0.40
C GLN A 116 34.36 -2.04 -0.40
N GLY A 117 33.88 -2.97 -1.23
CA GLY A 117 34.72 -3.75 -2.14
C GLY A 117 35.42 -2.87 -3.18
N ILE A 118 34.70 -1.91 -3.77
CA ILE A 118 35.26 -0.96 -4.74
C ILE A 118 36.28 -0.03 -4.08
N ASN A 119 35.98 0.52 -2.89
CA ASN A 119 36.93 1.37 -2.15
C ASN A 119 38.20 0.59 -1.77
N TYR A 120 38.05 -0.65 -1.31
CA TYR A 120 39.17 -1.54 -1.03
C TYR A 120 40.00 -1.85 -2.29
N LEU A 121 39.34 -2.13 -3.41
CA LEU A 121 39.98 -2.52 -4.67
C LEU A 121 40.66 -1.35 -5.40
N LEU A 122 40.14 -0.13 -5.24
CA LEU A 122 40.80 1.12 -5.66
C LEU A 122 41.89 1.58 -4.67
N GLY A 123 42.09 0.87 -3.56
CA GLY A 123 43.05 1.26 -2.53
C GLY A 123 42.71 2.59 -1.85
N LEU A 124 41.44 3.01 -1.90
CA LEU A 124 40.92 4.07 -1.05
C LEU A 124 40.54 3.47 0.31
N GLU A 125 41.58 3.06 1.04
CA GLU A 125 41.62 3.26 2.48
C GLU A 125 42.25 4.63 2.80
#